data_AF-A0A5E8AHD1-F1
#
_entry.id   AF-A0A5E8AHD1-F1
#
_cell.length_a   1.000
_cell.length_b   1.000
_cell.length_c   1.000
_cell.angle_alpha   90.00
_cell.angle_beta   90.00
_cell.angle_gamma   90.00
#
_symmetry.space_group_name_H-M   'P 1'
#
loop_
_entity.id
_entity.type
_entity.pdbx_description
1 polymer ?
#
loop_
_entity_poly.entity_id
_entity_poly.type
_entity_poly.pdbx_seq_one_letter_code
_entity_poly.pdbx_strand_id
1 'polypeptide(L)'
;MYYLRHGVRGYSSQSCRMDNISESGCHVCRLLTEPIPDFVYFVLEGLEAKFPCAVIDRSDDALHLKFMTDLPTAMVDRIADKRFPAK
;
A
#
# COMPACT_ATOMS: atom_id res chain seq x y z
N MET A 1 -14.67 -10.20 23.09
CA MET A 1 -15.23 -10.90 21.92
C MET A 1 -14.45 -10.43 20.70
N TYR A 2 -13.66 -11.31 20.09
CA TYR A 2 -12.81 -10.96 18.93
C TYR A 2 -13.25 -11.83 17.75
N TYR A 3 -13.52 -11.20 16.61
CA TYR A 3 -13.82 -11.91 15.37
C TYR A 3 -12.83 -11.48 14.28
N LEU A 4 -12.19 -12.46 13.64
CA LEU A 4 -11.41 -12.28 12.43
C LEU A 4 -12.37 -12.41 11.25
N ARG A 5 -12.70 -11.30 10.59
CA ARG A 5 -13.45 -11.38 9.33
C ARG A 5 -12.53 -11.96 8.25
N HIS A 6 -12.90 -13.15 7.78
CA HIS A 6 -12.54 -13.68 6.46
C HIS A 6 -12.35 -12.56 5.44
N GLY A 7 -11.27 -12.63 4.65
CA GLY A 7 -10.83 -11.66 3.63
C GLY A 7 -11.85 -10.58 3.29
N VAL A 8 -11.59 -9.35 3.73
CA VAL A 8 -12.64 -8.36 4.01
C VAL A 8 -13.47 -8.00 2.76
N ARG A 9 -14.59 -8.70 2.60
CA ARG A 9 -15.62 -8.50 1.58
C ARG A 9 -16.24 -7.11 1.80
N GLY A 10 -16.01 -6.17 0.87
CA GLY A 10 -16.67 -4.85 0.86
C GLY A 10 -15.78 -3.60 0.96
N TYR A 11 -14.44 -3.72 0.84
CA TYR A 11 -13.58 -2.54 0.73
C TYR A 11 -13.43 -2.11 -0.73
N SER A 12 -13.61 -0.81 -1.02
CA SER A 12 -13.30 -0.25 -2.33
C SER A 12 -11.80 -0.31 -2.58
N SER A 13 -11.41 -0.85 -3.73
CA SER A 13 -10.04 -0.85 -4.20
C SER A 13 -9.86 0.33 -5.15
N GLN A 14 -8.84 1.13 -4.94
CA GLN A 14 -8.49 2.21 -5.86
C GLN A 14 -7.06 2.04 -6.33
N SER A 15 -6.86 2.17 -7.64
CA SER A 15 -5.53 2.18 -8.24
C SER A 15 -4.81 3.47 -7.86
N CYS A 16 -3.52 3.38 -7.59
CA CYS A 16 -2.67 4.54 -7.35
C CYS A 16 -1.32 4.33 -8.03
N ARG A 17 -0.57 5.42 -8.21
CA ARG A 17 0.82 5.36 -8.66
C ARG A 17 1.73 5.58 -7.47
N MET A 18 2.54 4.58 -7.14
CA MET A 18 3.63 4.76 -6.19
C MET A 18 4.81 5.44 -6.89
N ASP A 19 5.32 6.52 -6.30
CA ASP A 19 6.48 7.26 -6.81
C ASP A 19 7.73 7.04 -5.94
N ASN A 20 7.55 6.69 -4.67
CA ASN A 20 8.64 6.40 -3.74
C ASN A 20 8.28 5.28 -2.75
N ILE A 21 9.28 4.50 -2.33
CA ILE A 21 9.16 3.43 -1.35
C ILE A 21 10.41 3.35 -0.48
N SER A 22 10.22 3.02 0.79
CA SER A 22 11.25 2.69 1.77
C SER A 22 10.80 1.48 2.59
N GLU A 23 11.65 0.99 3.48
CA GLU A 23 11.32 -0.06 4.43
C GLU A 23 10.14 0.33 5.33
N SER A 24 10.03 1.61 5.70
CA SER A 24 9.04 2.08 6.68
C SER A 24 7.72 2.54 6.07
N GLY A 25 7.65 2.72 4.74
CA GLY A 25 6.49 3.30 4.10
C GLY A 25 6.69 3.62 2.63
N CYS A 26 5.65 4.17 2.01
CA CYS A 26 5.67 4.61 0.62
C CYS A 26 4.90 5.91 0.43
N HIS A 27 5.19 6.58 -0.68
CA HIS A 27 4.44 7.72 -1.16
C HIS A 27 3.66 7.30 -2.41
N VAL A 28 2.39 7.68 -2.46
CA VAL A 28 1.49 7.32 -3.56
C VAL A 28 0.76 8.56 -4.06
N CYS A 29 0.84 8.78 -5.38
CA CYS A 29 0.21 9.89 -6.08
C CYS A 29 -1.14 9.47 -6.68
N ARG A 30 -2.11 10.39 -6.63
CA ARG A 30 -3.53 10.15 -6.86
C ARG A 30 -3.97 10.13 -8.32
N LEU A 31 -4.86 9.17 -8.58
CA LEU A 31 -6.13 9.30 -9.32
C LEU A 31 -7.25 8.74 -8.42
N LEU A 32 -7.33 9.16 -7.16
CA LEU A 32 -8.27 8.57 -6.20
C LEU A 32 -9.57 9.37 -6.18
N THR A 33 -10.68 8.70 -6.48
CA THR A 33 -12.01 9.29 -6.66
C THR A 33 -12.81 9.35 -5.36
N GLU A 34 -12.38 8.65 -4.31
CA GLU A 34 -13.08 8.58 -3.02
C GLU A 34 -12.16 8.95 -1.85
N PRO A 35 -12.74 9.38 -0.71
CA PRO A 35 -12.00 9.56 0.54
C PRO A 35 -11.30 8.26 0.97
N ILE A 36 -10.04 8.36 1.42
CA ILE A 36 -9.25 7.21 1.86
C ILE A 36 -9.24 7.16 3.40
N PRO A 37 -9.60 6.02 4.01
CA PRO A 37 -9.52 5.82 5.46
C PRO A 37 -8.10 5.99 6.02
N ASP A 38 -7.98 6.25 7.32
CA ASP A 38 -6.68 6.36 7.99
C ASP A 38 -5.85 5.06 7.95
N PHE A 39 -6.50 3.90 7.82
CA PHE A 39 -5.86 2.60 7.74
C PHE A 39 -6.26 1.88 6.45
N VAL A 40 -5.26 1.46 5.69
CA VAL A 40 -5.45 0.82 4.38
C VAL A 40 -4.53 -0.38 4.21
N TYR A 41 -4.85 -1.23 3.25
CA TYR A 41 -3.93 -2.25 2.76
C TYR A 41 -3.35 -1.80 1.43
N PHE A 42 -2.02 -1.70 1.37
CA PHE A 42 -1.31 -1.47 0.13
C PHE A 42 -1.03 -2.83 -0.56
N VAL A 43 -1.32 -2.91 -1.84
CA VAL A 43 -1.17 -4.12 -2.65
C VAL A 43 -0.42 -3.75 -3.92
N LEU A 44 0.63 -4.51 -4.22
CA LEU A 44 1.42 -4.34 -5.44
C LEU A 44 1.01 -5.38 -6.46
N GLU A 45 0.76 -4.94 -7.70
CA GLU A 45 0.48 -5.85 -8.80
C GLU A 45 1.68 -6.79 -9.03
N GLY A 46 1.39 -8.09 -9.19
CA GLY A 46 2.43 -9.13 -9.31
C GLY A 46 2.98 -9.66 -7.98
N LEU A 47 2.59 -9.07 -6.84
CA LEU A 47 2.91 -9.60 -5.51
C LEU A 47 1.62 -10.01 -4.78
N GLU A 48 1.49 -11.30 -4.46
CA GLU A 48 0.34 -11.82 -3.68
C GLU A 48 0.47 -11.49 -2.18
N ALA A 49 0.86 -10.26 -1.85
CA ALA A 49 1.01 -9.76 -0.49
C ALA A 49 0.18 -8.48 -0.29
N LYS A 50 -0.33 -8.31 0.94
CA LYS A 50 -1.02 -7.09 1.36
C LYS A 50 -0.27 -6.49 2.55
N PHE A 51 0.07 -5.22 2.45
CA PHE A 51 0.82 -4.51 3.47
C PHE A 51 -0.13 -3.60 4.25
N PRO A 52 -0.39 -3.86 5.54
CA PRO A 52 -1.18 -2.96 6.36
C PRO A 52 -0.42 -1.63 6.56
N CYS A 53 -1.10 -0.52 6.30
CA CYS A 53 -0.55 0.83 6.32
C CYS A 53 -1.43 1.78 7.12
N ALA A 54 -0.83 2.81 7.71
CA ALA A 54 -1.52 4.02 8.14
C ALA A 54 -1.20 5.17 7.20
N VAL A 55 -2.21 5.99 6.93
CA VAL A 55 -2.02 7.29 6.30
C VAL A 55 -1.50 8.25 7.37
N ILE A 56 -0.26 8.70 7.22
CA ILE A 56 0.37 9.62 8.19
C ILE A 56 0.30 11.08 7.74
N ASP A 57 0.14 11.31 6.44
CA ASP A 57 0.00 12.64 5.87
C ASP A 57 -0.78 12.59 4.56
N ARG A 58 -1.50 13.68 4.28
CA ARG A 58 -2.43 13.81 3.14
C ARG A 58 -2.22 15.16 2.48
N SER A 59 -2.03 15.13 1.17
CA SER A 59 -2.11 16.30 0.29
C SER A 59 -3.21 16.07 -0.75
N ASP A 60 -3.53 17.13 -1.51
CA ASP A 60 -4.57 17.06 -2.55
C ASP A 60 -4.26 15.98 -3.60
N ASP A 61 -2.98 15.80 -3.94
CA ASP A 61 -2.54 14.91 -5.01
C ASP A 61 -1.81 13.65 -4.52
N ALA A 62 -1.54 13.51 -3.22
CA ALA A 62 -0.72 12.41 -2.73
C ALA A 62 -0.97 12.01 -1.27
N LEU A 63 -0.56 10.78 -0.95
CA LEU A 63 -0.65 10.20 0.39
C LEU A 63 0.71 9.67 0.83
N HIS A 64 1.08 9.99 2.06
CA HIS A 64 2.18 9.33 2.76
C HIS A 64 1.63 8.15 3.56
N LEU A 65 2.06 6.96 3.21
CA LEU A 65 1.69 5.72 3.87
C LEU A 65 2.86 5.22 4.71
N LYS A 66 2.61 4.91 5.98
CA LYS A 66 3.54 4.21 6.87
C LYS A 66 3.13 2.75 6.97
N PHE A 67 4.06 1.83 6.72
CA PHE A 67 3.83 0.41 6.95
C PHE A 67 3.73 0.14 8.45
N MET A 68 2.80 -0.74 8.84
CA MET A 68 2.68 -1.18 10.24
C MET A 68 3.89 -2.00 10.70
N THR A 69 4.54 -2.66 9.76
CA THR A 69 5.78 -3.41 9.95
C THR A 69 6.73 -3.04 8.83
N ASP A 70 7.98 -2.75 9.19
CA ASP A 70 9.00 -2.43 8.19
C ASP A 70 9.18 -3.59 7.21
N LEU A 71 9.28 -3.27 5.93
CA LEU A 71 9.58 -4.22 4.89
C LEU A 71 11.09 -4.54 4.90
N PRO A 72 11.49 -5.79 4.62
CA PRO A 72 12.90 -6.10 4.42
C PRO A 72 13.48 -5.28 3.26
N THR A 73 14.70 -4.75 3.40
CA THR A 73 15.41 -4.00 2.34
C THR A 73 15.43 -4.77 1.02
N ALA A 74 15.70 -6.07 1.04
CA ALA A 74 15.68 -6.91 -0.16
C ALA A 74 14.31 -6.94 -0.87
N MET A 75 13.20 -6.73 -0.15
CA MET A 75 11.87 -6.59 -0.75
C MET A 75 11.69 -5.20 -1.35
N VAL A 76 12.11 -4.15 -0.65
CA VAL A 76 12.07 -2.77 -1.15
C VAL A 76 12.88 -2.64 -2.45
N ASP A 77 14.10 -3.17 -2.48
CA ASP A 77 14.97 -3.16 -3.66
C ASP A 77 14.30 -3.85 -4.85
N ARG A 78 13.68 -5.02 -4.61
CA ARG A 78 12.96 -5.76 -5.67
C ARG A 78 11.78 -4.97 -6.24
N ILE A 79 11.05 -4.27 -5.37
CA ILE A 79 9.91 -3.44 -5.76
C ILE A 79 10.41 -2.22 -6.55
N ALA A 80 11.46 -1.55 -6.07
CA ALA A 80 12.06 -0.38 -6.71
C ALA A 80 12.62 -0.72 -8.10
N ASP A 81 13.26 -1.88 -8.24
CA ASP A 81 13.81 -2.38 -9.51
C ASP A 81 12.73 -2.84 -10.51
N LYS A 82 11.44 -2.84 -10.12
CA LYS A 82 10.32 -3.38 -10.90
C LYS A 82 10.56 -4.81 -11.41
N ARG A 83 11.38 -5.60 -10.70
CA ARG A 83 11.65 -7.00 -11.03
C ARG A 83 10.50 -7.87 -10.53
N PHE A 84 9.36 -7.74 -11.19
CA PHE A 84 8.26 -8.67 -11.04
C PHE A 84 8.40 -9.73 -12.13
N PRO A 85 8.45 -11.03 -11.80
CA PRO A 85 8.36 -12.05 -12.83
C PRO A 85 7.05 -11.82 -13.59
N ALA A 86 7.15 -11.59 -14.90
CA ALA A 86 5.99 -11.63 -15.77
C ALA A 86 5.32 -13.00 -15.58
N LYS A 87 4.03 -13.00 -15.25
CA LYS A 87 3.21 -14.22 -15.32
C LYS A 87 3.14 -14.70 -16.75
#